data_AF-A0A6J4VZG4-F1
#
_entry.id   AF-A0A6J4VZG4-F1
#
_cell.length_a   1.000
_cell.length_b   1.000
_cell.length_c   1.000
_cell.angle_alpha   90.00
_cell.angle_beta   90.00
_cell.angle_gamma   90.00
#
_symmetry.space_group_name_H-M   'P 1'
#
loop_
_entity.id
_entity.type
_entity.pdbx_description
1 polymer ?
#
loop_
_entity_poly.entity_id
_entity_poly.type
_entity_poly.pdbx_seq_one_letter_code
_entity_poly.pdbx_strand_id
1 'polypeptide(L)'
;MISGLRNKVDEAGVRQAELSNGHTPYPAINDISIKVGSTVNKKGKRGWVGKVTALDSDIAEVLWTNQRYPIRIAVSELKLAA
;
A
#
# COMPACT_ATOMS: atom_id res chain seq x y z
N MET A 1 -7.89 7.97 52.41
CA MET A 1 -6.96 7.22 51.53
C MET A 1 -7.69 6.88 50.23
N ILE A 2 -6.95 6.71 49.14
CA ILE A 2 -7.25 7.13 47.77
C ILE A 2 -8.50 6.52 47.09
N SER A 3 -9.13 7.38 46.28
CA SER A 3 -10.32 7.23 45.44
C SER A 3 -10.42 5.95 44.62
N GLY A 4 -11.62 5.37 44.64
CA GLY A 4 -12.08 4.38 43.66
C GLY A 4 -11.98 4.93 42.25
N LEU A 5 -11.25 4.18 41.44
CA LEU A 5 -10.88 4.38 40.05
C LEU A 5 -12.05 4.90 39.20
N ARG A 6 -12.00 6.18 38.81
CA ARG A 6 -12.71 6.71 37.66
C ARG A 6 -11.74 6.62 36.50
N ASN A 7 -11.94 5.67 35.57
CA ASN A 7 -11.35 5.82 34.25
C ASN A 7 -12.34 5.37 33.17
N LYS A 8 -12.94 6.37 32.53
CA LYS A 8 -13.53 6.25 31.20
C LYS A 8 -12.36 5.97 30.25
N VAL A 9 -12.18 4.72 29.83
CA VAL A 9 -11.42 4.42 28.62
C VAL A 9 -12.44 4.10 27.54
N ASP A 10 -12.83 5.17 26.87
CA ASP A 10 -13.27 5.12 25.48
C ASP A 10 -12.03 4.68 24.68
N GLU A 11 -11.90 3.37 24.47
CA GLU A 11 -10.80 2.78 23.70
C GLU A 11 -11.37 2.17 22.42
N ALA A 12 -11.74 3.06 21.49
CA ALA A 12 -11.65 2.80 20.06
C ALA A 12 -10.17 2.71 19.58
N GLY A 13 -9.26 2.39 20.50
CA GLY A 13 -7.84 2.27 20.27
C GLY A 13 -7.35 0.97 20.91
N VAL A 14 -6.39 0.35 20.25
CA VAL A 14 -5.41 -0.54 20.87
C VAL A 14 -5.91 -1.92 21.31
N ARG A 15 -6.14 -2.79 20.32
CA ARG A 15 -5.90 -4.26 20.36
C ARG A 15 -6.40 -4.87 19.05
N GLN A 16 -5.64 -4.93 17.96
CA GLN A 16 -4.25 -5.39 17.82
C GLN A 16 -4.01 -6.76 18.48
N ALA A 17 -4.90 -7.73 18.25
CA ALA A 17 -4.68 -9.10 18.70
C ALA A 17 -5.51 -10.18 17.97
N GLU A 18 -5.88 -10.00 16.70
CA GLU A 18 -6.41 -11.13 15.91
C GLU A 18 -5.85 -11.05 14.49
N LEU A 19 -4.73 -11.72 14.28
CA LEU A 19 -4.29 -12.37 13.02
C LEU A 19 -2.88 -12.92 13.26
N SER A 20 -2.82 -13.99 14.05
CA SER A 20 -1.67 -14.88 14.17
C SER A 20 -1.49 -15.64 12.86
N ASN A 21 -1.09 -14.94 11.79
CA ASN A 21 -0.54 -15.48 10.55
C ASN A 21 0.11 -14.38 9.69
N GLY A 22 1.11 -13.68 10.25
CA GLY A 22 2.20 -13.06 9.47
C GLY A 22 1.87 -12.02 8.40
N HIS A 23 0.69 -11.41 8.39
CA HIS A 23 0.37 -10.27 7.52
C HIS A 23 -0.02 -9.08 8.40
N THR A 24 0.94 -8.21 8.69
CA THR A 24 0.62 -6.85 9.11
C THR A 24 -0.18 -6.19 7.99
N PRO A 25 -1.42 -5.72 8.22
CA PRO A 25 -2.08 -4.86 7.25
C PRO A 25 -1.27 -3.57 7.22
N TYR A 26 -0.38 -3.47 6.23
CA TYR A 26 0.35 -2.24 5.98
C TYR A 26 -0.67 -1.11 5.75
N PRO A 27 -0.44 0.08 6.32
CA PRO A 27 -1.38 1.18 6.24
C PRO A 27 -1.73 1.43 4.77
N ALA A 28 -3.04 1.38 4.48
CA ALA A 28 -3.58 1.60 3.16
C ALA A 28 -3.01 2.91 2.59
N ILE A 29 -2.19 2.78 1.55
CA ILE A 29 -1.58 3.92 0.87
C ILE A 29 -2.73 4.73 0.27
N ASN A 30 -2.84 5.98 0.72
CA ASN A 30 -3.83 6.99 0.36
C ASN A 30 -4.36 6.90 -1.10
N ASP A 31 -5.69 6.83 -1.21
CA ASP A 31 -6.62 7.23 -2.30
C ASP A 31 -6.39 6.81 -3.77
N ILE A 32 -5.24 6.24 -4.14
CA ILE A 32 -5.02 5.72 -5.50
C ILE A 32 -5.01 4.20 -5.42
N SER A 33 -6.15 3.57 -5.72
CA SER A 33 -6.26 2.11 -5.74
C SER A 33 -5.55 1.55 -6.98
N ILE A 34 -4.21 1.56 -6.96
CA ILE A 34 -3.38 0.79 -7.90
C ILE A 34 -3.61 -0.68 -7.58
N LYS A 35 -4.03 -1.45 -8.59
CA LYS A 35 -4.30 -2.89 -8.47
C LYS A 35 -3.47 -3.65 -9.50
N VAL A 36 -3.36 -4.97 -9.30
CA VAL A 36 -2.84 -5.85 -10.36
C VAL A 36 -3.70 -5.67 -11.62
N GLY A 37 -3.04 -5.50 -12.76
CA GLY A 37 -3.66 -5.20 -14.04
C GLY A 37 -3.81 -3.71 -14.34
N SER A 38 -3.64 -2.82 -13.35
CA SER A 38 -3.69 -1.37 -13.58
C SER A 38 -2.57 -0.91 -14.51
N THR A 39 -2.89 0.00 -15.42
CA THR A 39 -1.90 0.73 -16.20
C THR A 39 -1.39 1.91 -15.39
N VAL A 40 -0.07 2.02 -15.25
CA VAL A 40 0.59 3.04 -14.43
C VAL A 40 1.66 3.76 -15.22
N ASN A 41 1.94 5.00 -14.84
CA ASN A 41 3.10 5.76 -15.27
C ASN A 41 4.09 5.91 -14.11
N LYS A 42 5.39 5.99 -14.44
CA LYS A 42 6.41 6.36 -13.46
C LYS A 42 6.37 7.87 -13.19
N LYS A 43 6.32 8.27 -11.92
CA LYS A 43 6.44 9.68 -11.52
C LYS A 43 7.79 10.23 -11.96
N GLY A 44 7.80 11.49 -12.40
CA GLY A 44 9.02 12.16 -12.86
C GLY A 44 9.65 11.61 -14.16
N LYS A 45 9.13 10.54 -14.76
CA LYS A 45 9.60 10.02 -16.05
C LYS A 45 8.48 10.02 -17.09
N ARG A 46 8.61 10.93 -18.07
CA ARG A 46 7.67 11.03 -19.19
C ARG A 46 7.86 9.84 -20.15
N GLY A 47 6.76 9.24 -20.61
CA GLY A 47 6.77 8.11 -21.56
C GLY A 47 6.99 6.72 -20.94
N TRP A 48 7.15 6.61 -19.62
CA TRP A 48 7.25 5.33 -18.94
C TRP A 48 5.86 4.84 -18.54
N VAL A 49 5.25 4.05 -19.42
CA VAL A 49 3.96 3.39 -19.22
C VAL A 49 4.21 1.91 -18.93
N GLY A 50 3.50 1.34 -17.97
CA GLY A 50 3.60 -0.08 -17.65
C GLY A 50 2.32 -0.63 -17.06
N LYS A 51 2.25 -1.95 -16.95
CA LYS A 51 1.13 -2.67 -16.35
C LYS A 51 1.60 -3.33 -15.06
N VAL A 52 0.82 -3.19 -13.99
CA VAL A 52 1.10 -3.86 -12.72
C VAL A 52 0.83 -5.35 -12.87
N THR A 53 1.83 -6.20 -12.63
CA THR A 53 1.73 -7.66 -12.72
C THR A 53 1.60 -8.31 -11.34
N ALA A 54 2.18 -7.68 -10.32
CA ALA A 54 1.99 -8.05 -8.92
C ALA A 54 2.02 -6.81 -8.04
N LEU A 55 1.42 -6.91 -6.86
CA LEU A 55 1.38 -5.83 -5.88
C LEU A 55 1.53 -6.43 -4.49
N ASP A 56 2.52 -5.94 -3.76
CA ASP A 56 2.83 -6.33 -2.40
C ASP A 56 2.89 -5.05 -1.54
N SER A 57 1.77 -4.71 -0.90
CA SER A 57 1.59 -3.52 -0.04
C SER A 57 2.11 -2.20 -0.64
N ASP A 58 3.40 -1.91 -0.49
CA ASP A 58 4.08 -0.70 -0.94
C ASP A 58 4.97 -0.89 -2.19
N ILE A 59 5.17 -2.12 -2.64
CA ILE A 59 5.94 -2.46 -3.84
C ILE A 59 5.02 -3.02 -4.92
N ALA A 60 5.08 -2.45 -6.11
CA ALA A 60 4.46 -2.98 -7.32
C ALA A 60 5.51 -3.61 -8.22
N GLU A 61 5.18 -4.75 -8.82
CA GLU A 61 5.86 -5.25 -10.00
C GLU A 61 5.19 -4.68 -11.24
N VAL A 62 5.96 -3.95 -12.03
CA VAL A 62 5.44 -3.30 -13.24
C VAL A 62 6.22 -3.80 -14.46
N LEU A 63 5.49 -4.36 -15.42
CA LEU A 63 6.02 -4.61 -16.75
C LEU A 63 5.90 -3.32 -17.59
N TRP A 64 7.02 -2.63 -17.76
CA TRP A 64 7.10 -1.43 -18.58
C TRP A 64 7.09 -1.79 -20.07
N THR A 65 6.47 -0.95 -20.90
CA THR A 65 6.38 -1.19 -22.36
C THR A 65 7.74 -1.20 -23.05
N ASN A 66 8.76 -0.58 -22.47
CA ASN A 66 10.14 -0.55 -22.95
C ASN A 66 11.04 -1.61 -22.30
N GLN A 67 10.48 -2.52 -21.49
CA GLN A 67 11.24 -3.55 -20.78
C GLN A 67 10.69 -4.93 -21.11
N ARG A 68 11.59 -5.93 -21.14
CA ARG A 68 11.21 -7.33 -21.37
C ARG A 68 10.77 -8.05 -20.09
N TYR A 69 11.15 -7.52 -18.93
CA TYR A 69 10.91 -8.14 -17.63
C TYR A 69 10.26 -7.14 -16.67
N PRO A 70 9.42 -7.62 -15.72
CA PRO A 70 8.83 -6.76 -14.71
C PRO A 70 9.90 -6.23 -13.75
N ILE A 71 9.69 -5.00 -13.28
CA ILE A 71 10.58 -4.32 -12.35
C ILE A 71 9.80 -3.99 -11.07
N ARG A 72 10.40 -4.28 -9.92
CA ARG A 72 9.90 -3.89 -8.60
C ARG A 72 10.13 -2.41 -8.36
N ILE A 73 9.08 -1.69 -8.02
CA ILE A 73 9.10 -0.24 -7.78
C ILE A 73 8.11 0.12 -6.69
N ALA A 74 8.45 1.11 -5.86
CA ALA A 74 7.53 1.60 -4.84
C ALA A 74 6.25 2.17 -5.48
N VAL A 75 5.10 1.85 -4.90
CA VAL A 75 3.78 2.35 -5.31
C VAL A 75 3.74 3.89 -5.23
N SER A 76 4.50 4.49 -4.31
CA SER A 76 4.68 5.94 -4.19
C SER A 76 5.30 6.58 -5.43
N GLU A 77 6.06 5.84 -6.23
CA GLU A 77 6.70 6.28 -7.47
C GLU A 77 5.81 6.09 -8.71
N LEU A 78 4.59 5.58 -8.51
CA LEU A 78 3.63 5.31 -9.57
C LEU A 78 2.47 6.30 -9.53
N LYS A 79 1.88 6.54 -10.70
CA LYS A 79 0.58 7.20 -10.86
C LYS A 79 -0.27 6.39 -11.82
N LEU A 80 -1.58 6.32 -11.62
CA LEU A 80 -2.47 5.70 -12.61
C LEU A 80 -2.33 6.42 -13.96
N ALA A 81 -2.29 5.65 -15.04
CA ALA A 81 -2.43 6.19 -16.39
C ALA A 81 -3.91 6.50 -16.61
N ALA A 82 -4.22 7.77 -16.91
CA ALA A 82 -5.54 8.21 -17.36
C ALA A 82 -5.78 7.77 -18.81
#